data_AF-A0AAV2ED77-F1
#
_entry.id   AF-A0AAV2ED77-F1
#
_cell.length_a   1.000
_cell.length_b   1.000
_cell.length_c   1.000
_cell.angle_alpha   90.00
_cell.angle_beta   90.00
_cell.angle_gamma   90.00
#
_symmetry.space_group_name_H-M   'P 1'
#
loop_
_entity.id
_entity.type
_entity.pdbx_description
1 polymer ?
#
loop_
_entity_poly.entity_id
_entity_poly.type
_entity_poly.pdbx_seq_one_letter_code
_entity_poly.pdbx_strand_id
1 'polypeptide(L)'
;MEAIPAPFSDHCGILVSTVAPIKSLPKPFKYFEFWAEHPLFLGIVEEAWNGEVSGSPLQVIQVKMGRVKQALKKINKEVYGNLQDQVKEAEGELLRAQTTAYQDPTSDNFEAVSLKKDHYNHIISAYESFCWQKSRVSWLKVGDQSSNFFHQAVKIHNSKRAIRKLVTDSGVELYQAEQLVEEVLGYYKKLLGEVNMEINPSREEVDQLVRQRLPDHECANLVKEITAEEIRSVVFSLNPQKAPGPDGFSA
;
A
#
# COMPACT_ATOMS: atom_id res chain seq x y z
N MET A 1 13.79 -27.54 11.98
CA MET A 1 15.23 -27.35 12.16
C MET A 1 15.87 -27.80 10.86
N GLU A 2 16.59 -26.92 10.18
CA GLU A 2 17.11 -27.18 8.84
C GLU A 2 18.61 -26.88 8.81
N ALA A 3 19.39 -27.77 8.23
CA ALA A 3 20.84 -27.62 8.11
C ALA A 3 21.13 -26.83 6.82
N ILE A 4 21.86 -25.72 6.92
CA ILE A 4 22.25 -24.89 5.77
C ILE A 4 23.71 -25.19 5.44
N PRO A 5 23.99 -26.11 4.49
CA PRO A 5 25.35 -26.43 4.10
C PRO A 5 26.00 -25.26 3.35
N ALA A 6 27.23 -24.92 3.73
CA ALA A 6 28.03 -23.94 3.02
C ALA A 6 28.87 -24.64 1.93
N PRO A 7 29.03 -24.06 0.71
CA PRO A 7 29.68 -24.75 -0.41
C PRO A 7 31.16 -25.08 -0.19
N PHE A 8 31.82 -24.43 0.77
CA PHE A 8 33.27 -24.52 0.99
C PHE A 8 33.66 -24.62 2.48
N SER A 9 32.73 -24.98 3.37
CA SER A 9 32.97 -25.06 4.82
C SER A 9 32.26 -26.28 5.40
N ASP A 10 32.95 -27.01 6.27
CA ASP A 10 32.44 -28.15 7.05
C ASP A 10 31.57 -27.70 8.24
N HIS A 11 31.63 -26.43 8.62
CA HIS A 11 30.65 -25.82 9.51
C HIS A 11 29.28 -25.69 8.83
N CYS A 12 28.30 -26.44 9.33
CA CYS A 12 26.91 -26.34 8.92
C CYS A 12 26.12 -25.48 9.91
N GLY A 13 25.56 -24.36 9.45
CA GLY A 13 24.66 -23.55 10.26
C GLY A 13 23.34 -24.29 10.47
N ILE A 14 22.88 -24.37 11.72
CA ILE A 14 21.57 -24.94 12.04
C ILE A 14 20.54 -23.81 12.10
N LEU A 15 19.60 -23.81 11.16
CA LEU A 15 18.44 -22.93 11.19
C LEU A 15 17.38 -23.50 12.12
N VAL A 16 17.24 -22.88 13.28
CA VAL A 16 16.16 -23.17 14.23
C VAL A 16 15.04 -22.15 14.04
N SER A 17 13.96 -22.56 13.35
CA SER A 17 12.73 -21.75 13.33
C SER A 17 11.95 -22.00 14.61
N THR A 18 11.95 -21.02 15.51
CA THR A 18 11.19 -21.06 16.79
C THR A 18 9.75 -20.59 16.64
N VAL A 19 9.35 -20.18 15.44
CA VAL A 19 8.02 -19.66 15.13
C VAL A 19 7.45 -20.46 13.97
N ALA A 20 6.24 -20.99 14.12
CA ALA A 20 5.53 -21.62 13.02
C ALA A 20 5.28 -20.56 11.91
N PRO A 21 5.50 -20.88 10.63
CA PRO A 21 5.17 -19.96 9.55
C PRO A 21 3.66 -19.71 9.57
N ILE A 22 3.28 -18.47 9.90
CA ILE A 22 1.89 -18.03 9.80
C ILE A 22 1.56 -18.02 8.29
N LYS A 23 0.53 -18.75 7.88
CA LYS A 23 0.04 -18.70 6.49
C LYS A 23 -0.23 -17.24 6.15
N SER A 24 0.41 -16.75 5.08
CA SER A 24 0.29 -15.35 4.70
C SER A 24 -1.14 -15.09 4.22
N LEU A 25 -1.85 -14.21 4.91
CA LEU A 25 -3.10 -13.67 4.39
C LEU A 25 -2.85 -12.89 3.09
N PRO A 26 -3.87 -12.78 2.21
CA PRO A 26 -3.78 -11.96 1.02
C PRO A 26 -3.34 -10.54 1.37
N LYS A 27 -2.29 -10.05 0.71
CA LYS A 27 -1.80 -8.69 0.97
C LYS A 27 -2.81 -7.69 0.41
N PRO A 28 -3.24 -6.69 1.20
CA PRO A 28 -4.10 -5.65 0.69
C PRO A 28 -3.37 -4.86 -0.39
N PHE A 29 -4.13 -4.36 -1.35
CA PHE A 29 -3.61 -3.44 -2.36
C PHE A 29 -3.13 -2.16 -1.71
N LYS A 30 -2.04 -1.61 -2.24
CA LYS A 30 -1.53 -0.28 -1.90
C LYS A 30 -1.10 0.38 -3.19
N TYR A 31 -1.56 1.61 -3.37
CA TYR A 31 -1.06 2.50 -4.41
C TYR A 31 0.40 2.84 -4.13
N PHE A 32 1.23 2.89 -5.17
CA PHE A 32 2.59 3.39 -5.05
C PHE A 32 2.77 4.64 -5.90
N GLU A 33 3.42 5.66 -5.34
CA GLU A 33 3.55 6.99 -5.96
C GLU A 33 4.28 6.95 -7.30
N PHE A 34 5.33 6.12 -7.42
CA PHE A 34 6.13 5.99 -8.65
C PHE A 34 5.31 5.48 -9.85
N TRP A 35 4.12 4.91 -9.66
CA TRP A 35 3.25 4.56 -10.79
C TRP A 35 2.78 5.79 -11.56
N ALA A 36 2.60 6.94 -10.89
CA ALA A 36 2.20 8.18 -11.56
C ALA A 36 3.28 8.71 -12.52
N GLU A 37 4.54 8.31 -12.34
CA GLU A 37 5.64 8.67 -13.22
C GLU A 37 5.66 7.84 -14.52
N HIS A 38 4.88 6.76 -14.59
CA HIS A 38 4.79 5.95 -15.80
C HIS A 38 4.13 6.75 -16.93
N PRO A 39 4.70 6.82 -18.15
CA PRO A 39 4.15 7.62 -19.25
C PRO A 39 2.70 7.29 -19.61
N LEU A 40 2.31 6.03 -19.47
CA LEU A 40 0.94 5.55 -19.75
C LEU A 40 0.00 5.59 -18.54
N PHE A 41 0.44 6.08 -17.39
CA PHE A 41 -0.35 6.05 -16.16
C PHE A 41 -1.73 6.68 -16.32
N LEU A 42 -1.76 7.94 -16.81
CA LEU A 42 -3.02 8.67 -17.00
C LEU A 42 -3.94 7.97 -17.99
N GLY A 43 -3.41 7.47 -19.10
CA GLY A 43 -4.20 6.73 -20.10
C GLY A 43 -4.82 5.46 -19.52
N ILE A 44 -4.08 4.72 -18.71
CA ILE A 44 -4.56 3.50 -18.05
C ILE A 44 -5.65 3.81 -17.03
N VAL A 45 -5.48 4.87 -16.23
CA VAL A 45 -6.48 5.31 -15.27
C VAL A 45 -7.73 5.79 -15.99
N GLU A 46 -7.58 6.58 -17.04
CA GLU A 46 -8.69 7.11 -17.84
C GLU A 46 -9.51 5.99 -18.50
N GLU A 47 -8.84 5.02 -19.13
CA GLU A 47 -9.48 3.85 -19.73
C GLU A 47 -10.27 3.05 -18.68
N ALA A 48 -9.67 2.80 -17.51
CA ALA A 48 -10.32 2.06 -16.43
C ALA A 48 -11.48 2.85 -15.78
N TRP A 49 -11.39 4.18 -15.75
CA TRP A 49 -12.35 5.07 -15.10
C TRP A 49 -13.58 5.37 -15.96
N ASN A 50 -13.40 5.50 -17.27
CA ASN A 50 -14.44 5.96 -18.20
C ASN A 50 -15.45 4.88 -18.59
N GLY A 51 -15.21 3.60 -18.24
CA GLY A 51 -16.21 2.56 -18.48
C GLY A 51 -17.55 2.88 -17.80
N GLU A 52 -18.65 2.65 -18.50
CA GLU A 52 -20.00 2.88 -17.97
C GLU A 52 -20.28 1.99 -16.74
N VAL A 53 -20.97 2.57 -15.76
CA VAL A 53 -21.44 1.91 -14.54
C VAL A 53 -22.79 2.52 -14.18
N SER A 54 -23.79 1.68 -13.94
CA SER A 54 -25.09 2.10 -13.42
C SER A 54 -25.19 1.79 -11.92
N GLY A 55 -25.87 2.65 -11.17
CA GLY A 55 -26.08 2.49 -9.72
C GLY A 55 -26.19 3.84 -9.01
N SER A 56 -26.20 3.81 -7.68
CA SER A 56 -26.08 5.04 -6.89
C SER A 56 -24.70 5.68 -7.09
N PRO A 57 -24.53 6.99 -6.87
CA PRO A 57 -23.24 7.67 -7.03
C PRO A 57 -22.08 6.98 -6.29
N LEU A 58 -22.33 6.50 -5.06
CA LEU A 58 -21.34 5.77 -4.27
C LEU A 58 -20.98 4.41 -4.88
N GLN A 59 -21.97 3.67 -5.40
CA GLN A 59 -21.73 2.40 -6.10
C GLN A 59 -20.90 2.63 -7.38
N VAL A 60 -21.22 3.68 -8.13
CA VAL A 60 -20.48 4.07 -9.34
C VAL A 60 -19.01 4.34 -9.00
N ILE A 61 -18.74 5.16 -7.98
CA ILE A 61 -17.37 5.45 -7.53
C ILE A 61 -16.66 4.18 -7.08
N GLN A 62 -17.30 3.35 -6.25
CA GLN A 62 -16.71 2.11 -5.74
C GLN A 62 -16.30 1.16 -6.87
N VAL A 63 -17.15 0.98 -7.89
CA VAL A 63 -16.86 0.11 -9.03
C VAL A 63 -15.72 0.69 -9.87
N LYS A 64 -15.75 2.00 -10.17
CA LYS A 64 -14.70 2.67 -10.94
C LYS A 64 -13.33 2.61 -10.24
N MET A 65 -13.30 2.90 -8.94
CA MET A 65 -12.10 2.73 -8.10
C MET A 65 -11.60 1.28 -8.12
N GLY A 66 -12.51 0.31 -8.08
CA GLY A 66 -12.20 -1.11 -8.23
C GLY A 66 -11.53 -1.46 -9.58
N ARG A 67 -12.01 -0.89 -10.69
CA ARG A 67 -11.42 -1.06 -12.03
C ARG A 67 -10.02 -0.46 -12.11
N VAL A 68 -9.84 0.78 -11.65
CA VAL A 68 -8.52 1.44 -11.59
C VAL A 68 -7.54 0.60 -10.77
N LYS A 69 -7.96 0.10 -9.61
CA LYS A 69 -7.15 -0.79 -8.77
C LYS A 69 -6.72 -2.06 -9.51
N GLN A 70 -7.58 -2.67 -10.32
CA GLN A 70 -7.22 -3.85 -11.12
C GLN A 70 -6.22 -3.51 -12.22
N ALA A 71 -6.44 -2.41 -12.94
CA ALA A 71 -5.53 -1.91 -13.97
C ALA A 71 -4.13 -1.62 -13.40
N LEU A 72 -4.06 -0.95 -12.23
CA LEU A 72 -2.79 -0.67 -11.55
C LEU A 72 -2.09 -1.93 -11.03
N LYS A 73 -2.86 -2.94 -10.58
CA LYS A 73 -2.26 -4.24 -10.24
C LYS A 73 -1.65 -4.93 -11.45
N LYS A 74 -2.31 -4.84 -12.61
CA LYS A 74 -1.84 -5.42 -13.86
C LYS A 74 -0.54 -4.75 -14.32
N ILE A 75 -0.50 -3.42 -14.39
CA ILE A 75 0.72 -2.70 -14.80
C ILE A 75 1.87 -2.95 -13.82
N ASN A 76 1.60 -3.01 -12.52
CA ASN A 76 2.64 -3.31 -11.54
C ASN A 76 3.25 -4.70 -11.78
N LYS A 77 2.45 -5.69 -12.18
CA LYS A 77 2.95 -7.03 -12.49
C LYS A 77 3.71 -7.08 -13.81
N GLU A 78 3.22 -6.39 -14.84
CA GLU A 78 3.76 -6.45 -16.20
C GLU A 78 4.99 -5.56 -16.42
N VAL A 79 4.98 -4.34 -15.87
CA VAL A 79 6.03 -3.34 -16.10
C VAL A 79 7.08 -3.33 -15.00
N TYR A 80 6.65 -3.31 -13.73
CA TYR A 80 7.57 -3.13 -12.60
C TYR A 80 8.00 -4.44 -11.93
N GLY A 81 7.14 -5.46 -11.96
CA GLY A 81 7.42 -6.81 -11.47
C GLY A 81 8.14 -6.82 -10.12
N ASN A 82 9.31 -7.47 -10.10
CA ASN A 82 10.25 -7.35 -8.99
C ASN A 82 11.25 -6.22 -9.28
N LEU A 83 10.95 -5.02 -8.77
CA LEU A 83 11.83 -3.85 -8.89
C LEU A 83 13.29 -4.12 -8.48
N GLN A 84 13.51 -4.98 -7.47
CA GLN A 84 14.88 -5.31 -7.05
C GLN A 84 15.65 -6.06 -8.14
N ASP A 85 14.99 -6.96 -8.86
CA ASP A 85 15.63 -7.71 -9.94
C ASP A 85 15.82 -6.81 -11.17
N GLN A 86 14.87 -5.93 -11.46
CA GLN A 86 15.00 -4.95 -12.53
C GLN A 86 16.14 -3.96 -12.29
N VAL A 87 16.35 -3.50 -11.06
CA VAL A 87 17.52 -2.66 -10.72
C VAL A 87 18.82 -3.37 -11.07
N LYS A 88 18.96 -4.65 -10.68
CA LYS A 88 20.16 -5.45 -10.97
C LYS A 88 20.36 -5.68 -12.46
N GLU A 89 19.27 -5.92 -13.19
CA GLU A 89 19.30 -6.11 -14.64
C GLU A 89 19.74 -4.82 -15.35
N ALA A 90 19.11 -3.68 -15.03
CA ALA A 90 19.45 -2.38 -15.59
C ALA A 90 20.89 -1.95 -15.25
N GLU A 91 21.37 -2.24 -14.04
CA GLU A 91 22.77 -2.03 -13.65
C GLU A 91 23.73 -2.85 -14.52
N GLY A 92 23.40 -4.13 -14.73
CA GLY A 92 24.18 -5.03 -15.59
C GLY A 92 24.20 -4.58 -17.04
N GLU A 93 23.08 -4.10 -17.58
CA GLU A 93 23.02 -3.54 -18.94
C GLU A 93 23.84 -2.26 -19.08
N LEU A 94 23.75 -1.35 -18.11
CA LEU A 94 24.54 -0.12 -18.09
C LEU A 94 26.04 -0.44 -18.06
N LEU A 95 26.47 -1.38 -17.22
CA LEU A 95 27.87 -1.78 -17.13
C LEU A 95 28.38 -2.40 -18.43
N ARG A 96 27.56 -3.21 -19.11
CA ARG A 96 27.90 -3.77 -20.43
C ARG A 96 28.05 -2.67 -21.47
N ALA A 97 27.10 -1.74 -21.55
CA ALA A 97 27.16 -0.62 -22.48
C ALA A 97 28.41 0.25 -22.24
N GLN A 98 28.74 0.53 -20.97
CA GLN A 98 29.96 1.25 -20.61
C GLN A 98 31.22 0.49 -21.02
N THR A 99 31.27 -0.82 -20.76
CA THR A 99 32.40 -1.66 -21.16
C THR A 99 32.60 -1.63 -22.68
N THR A 100 31.52 -1.75 -23.46
CA THR A 100 31.57 -1.62 -24.92
C THR A 100 32.06 -0.24 -25.35
N ALA A 101 31.54 0.85 -24.77
CA ALA A 101 31.99 2.21 -25.09
C ALA A 101 33.46 2.46 -24.73
N TYR A 102 34.00 1.83 -23.68
CA TYR A 102 35.42 1.92 -23.35
C TYR A 102 36.31 1.12 -24.30
N GLN A 103 35.81 -0.01 -24.80
CA GLN A 103 36.53 -0.85 -25.78
C GLN A 103 36.47 -0.27 -27.19
N ASP A 104 35.36 0.39 -27.54
CA ASP A 104 35.08 1.00 -28.84
C ASP A 104 34.39 2.37 -28.65
N PRO A 105 35.15 3.46 -28.51
CA PRO A 105 34.63 4.78 -28.17
C PRO A 105 34.02 5.50 -29.38
N THR A 106 32.84 5.06 -29.79
CA THR A 106 32.02 5.67 -30.85
C THR A 106 30.89 6.51 -30.26
N SER A 107 30.39 7.49 -31.04
CA SER A 107 29.24 8.31 -30.64
C SER A 107 28.01 7.46 -30.30
N ASP A 108 27.73 6.45 -31.12
CA ASP A 108 26.60 5.54 -30.96
C ASP A 108 26.71 4.73 -29.66
N ASN A 109 27.91 4.26 -29.30
CA ASN A 109 28.14 3.54 -28.04
C ASN A 109 27.96 4.45 -26.82
N PHE A 110 28.37 5.72 -26.89
CA PHE A 110 28.12 6.69 -25.82
C PHE A 110 26.64 7.09 -25.72
N GLU A 111 25.92 7.18 -26.84
CA GLU A 111 24.47 7.40 -26.85
C GLU A 111 23.73 6.22 -26.21
N ALA A 112 24.12 4.98 -26.53
CA ALA A 112 23.59 3.78 -25.90
C ALA A 112 23.84 3.78 -24.38
N VAL A 113 25.02 4.20 -23.91
CA VAL A 113 25.30 4.39 -22.47
C VAL A 113 24.35 5.41 -21.86
N SER A 114 24.12 6.54 -22.52
CA SER A 114 23.20 7.57 -22.02
C SER A 114 21.79 7.01 -21.84
N LEU A 115 21.25 6.32 -22.86
CA LEU A 115 19.93 5.71 -22.80
C LEU A 115 19.82 4.65 -21.69
N LYS A 116 20.83 3.80 -21.53
CA LYS A 116 20.86 2.79 -20.46
C LYS A 116 20.98 3.43 -19.07
N LYS A 117 21.70 4.54 -18.96
CA LYS A 117 21.83 5.31 -17.72
C LYS A 117 20.50 5.94 -17.33
N ASP A 118 19.79 6.53 -18.27
CA ASP A 118 18.47 7.12 -18.03
C ASP A 118 17.45 6.05 -17.60
N HIS A 119 17.47 4.89 -18.25
CA HIS A 119 16.66 3.75 -17.84
C HIS A 119 17.00 3.27 -16.42
N TYR A 120 18.28 3.07 -16.10
CA TYR A 120 18.72 2.70 -14.76
C TYR A 120 18.26 3.72 -13.71
N ASN A 121 18.45 5.02 -13.97
CA ASN A 121 18.03 6.10 -13.07
C ASN A 121 16.52 6.08 -12.82
N HIS A 122 15.71 5.78 -13.84
CA HIS A 122 14.26 5.64 -13.68
C HIS A 122 13.89 4.46 -12.77
N ILE A 123 14.48 3.28 -13.01
CA ILE A 123 14.16 2.06 -12.25
C ILE A 123 14.65 2.17 -10.80
N ILE A 124 15.85 2.71 -10.55
CA ILE A 124 16.36 2.91 -9.18
C ILE A 124 15.51 3.93 -8.42
N SER A 125 15.07 5.01 -9.07
CA SER A 125 14.18 6.00 -8.44
C SER A 125 12.83 5.40 -8.05
N ALA A 126 12.25 4.56 -8.92
CA ALA A 126 11.02 3.82 -8.61
C ALA A 126 11.22 2.85 -7.42
N TYR A 127 12.35 2.13 -7.38
CA TYR A 127 12.68 1.24 -6.27
C TYR A 127 12.92 1.96 -4.94
N GLU A 128 13.59 3.11 -4.97
CA GLU A 128 13.77 3.96 -3.80
C GLU A 128 12.43 4.47 -3.27
N SER A 129 11.57 4.99 -4.15
CA SER A 129 10.20 5.41 -3.81
C SER A 129 9.38 4.27 -3.20
N PHE A 130 9.48 3.06 -3.75
CA PHE A 130 8.87 1.86 -3.20
C PHE A 130 9.35 1.52 -1.79
N CYS A 131 10.67 1.53 -1.57
CA CYS A 131 11.30 1.25 -0.29
C CYS A 131 10.93 2.31 0.76
N TRP A 132 10.99 3.59 0.38
CA TRP A 132 10.63 4.73 1.20
C TRP A 132 9.17 4.65 1.66
N GLN A 133 8.22 4.51 0.73
CA GLN A 133 6.79 4.44 1.04
C GLN A 133 6.45 3.22 1.92
N LYS A 134 7.11 2.08 1.71
CA LYS A 134 6.96 0.89 2.56
C LYS A 134 7.50 1.07 3.97
N SER A 135 8.60 1.80 4.13
CA SER A 135 9.24 2.01 5.42
C SER A 135 8.42 2.90 6.36
N ARG A 136 7.55 3.77 5.81
CA ARG A 136 6.81 4.82 6.52
C ARG A 136 7.71 5.80 7.28
N VAL A 137 8.96 5.91 6.87
CA VAL A 137 9.92 6.86 7.44
C VAL A 137 9.70 8.23 6.78
N SER A 138 9.06 9.16 7.49
CA SER A 138 8.75 10.50 6.98
C SER A 138 9.87 11.53 7.16
N TRP A 139 10.86 11.24 8.01
CA TRP A 139 11.93 12.19 8.36
C TRP A 139 13.15 12.13 7.43
N LEU A 140 13.30 11.04 6.68
CA LEU A 140 14.30 10.92 5.61
C LEU A 140 13.65 11.39 4.30
N LYS A 141 14.18 12.45 3.70
CA LYS A 141 13.78 12.86 2.35
C LYS A 141 14.36 11.88 1.31
N VAL A 142 13.63 11.70 0.21
CA VAL A 142 14.10 10.97 -0.97
C VAL A 142 15.45 11.55 -1.41
N GLY A 143 16.49 10.72 -1.54
CA GLY A 143 17.83 11.14 -1.93
C GLY A 143 18.99 10.54 -1.12
N ASP A 144 18.73 9.95 0.05
CA ASP A 144 19.75 9.21 0.80
C ASP A 144 19.75 7.75 0.33
N GLN A 145 20.75 7.39 -0.49
CA GLN A 145 20.85 6.16 -1.31
C GLN A 145 21.05 4.85 -0.49
N SER A 146 20.36 4.67 0.62
CA SER A 146 20.50 3.47 1.45
C SER A 146 19.25 2.60 1.39
N SER A 147 19.04 1.94 0.25
CA SER A 147 18.00 0.90 0.09
C SER A 147 18.06 -0.15 1.23
N ASN A 148 19.27 -0.49 1.71
CA ASN A 148 19.49 -1.35 2.88
C ASN A 148 18.83 -0.84 4.16
N PHE A 149 18.92 0.46 4.46
CA PHE A 149 18.29 1.05 5.64
C PHE A 149 16.77 0.90 5.56
N PHE A 150 16.17 1.27 4.42
CA PHE A 150 14.73 1.14 4.22
C PHE A 150 14.27 -0.32 4.30
N HIS A 151 15.04 -1.27 3.75
CA HIS A 151 14.74 -2.70 3.88
C HIS A 151 14.73 -3.16 5.33
N GLN A 152 15.72 -2.75 6.12
CA GLN A 152 15.77 -3.09 7.54
C GLN A 152 14.64 -2.42 8.33
N ALA A 153 14.33 -1.15 8.04
CA ALA A 153 13.20 -0.44 8.62
C ALA A 153 11.87 -1.16 8.33
N VAL A 154 11.65 -1.59 7.08
CA VAL A 154 10.48 -2.37 6.68
C VAL A 154 10.40 -3.70 7.43
N LYS A 155 11.52 -4.43 7.56
CA LYS A 155 11.58 -5.69 8.33
C LYS A 155 11.21 -5.47 9.80
N ILE A 156 11.79 -4.45 10.44
CA ILE A 156 11.50 -4.10 11.84
C ILE A 156 10.04 -3.71 12.00
N HIS A 157 9.51 -2.85 11.12
CA HIS A 157 8.11 -2.40 11.17
C HIS A 157 7.14 -3.57 10.97
N ASN A 158 7.41 -4.46 10.01
CA ASN A 158 6.58 -5.65 9.78
C ASN A 158 6.64 -6.61 10.97
N SER A 159 7.82 -6.80 11.58
CA SER A 159 7.96 -7.62 12.79
C SER A 159 7.16 -7.06 13.97
N LYS A 160 7.24 -5.74 14.20
CA LYS A 160 6.50 -5.05 15.27
C LYS A 160 4.97 -5.08 15.07
N ARG A 161 4.49 -5.06 13.82
CA ARG A 161 3.04 -5.06 13.51
C ARG A 161 2.43 -6.45 13.37
N ALA A 162 3.26 -7.50 13.34
CA ALA A 162 2.76 -8.86 13.25
C ALA A 162 2.08 -9.25 14.56
N ILE A 163 0.76 -9.38 14.53
CA ILE A 163 0.00 -10.03 15.60
C ILE A 163 0.26 -11.53 15.49
N ARG A 164 1.10 -12.06 16.38
CA ARG A 164 1.50 -13.47 16.39
C ARG A 164 0.72 -14.31 17.40
N LYS A 165 0.07 -13.64 18.35
CA LYS A 165 -0.65 -14.24 19.46
C LYS A 165 -1.76 -13.32 19.90
N LEU A 166 -2.92 -13.89 20.21
CA LEU A 166 -3.96 -13.25 21.01
C LEU A 166 -4.29 -14.16 22.20
N VAL A 167 -4.81 -13.56 23.25
CA VAL A 167 -5.34 -14.27 24.42
C VAL A 167 -6.81 -13.90 24.51
N THR A 168 -7.68 -14.90 24.47
CA THR A 168 -9.13 -14.70 24.56
C THR A 168 -9.53 -14.25 25.97
N ASP A 169 -10.78 -13.78 26.12
CA ASP A 169 -11.37 -13.48 27.43
C ASP A 169 -11.38 -14.71 28.37
N SER A 170 -11.37 -15.92 27.81
CA SER A 170 -11.29 -17.19 28.55
C SER A 170 -9.86 -17.64 28.89
N GLY A 171 -8.84 -16.84 28.56
CA GLY A 171 -7.44 -17.14 28.81
C GLY A 171 -6.80 -18.12 27.81
N VAL A 172 -7.47 -18.44 26.71
CA VAL A 172 -6.95 -19.35 25.67
C VAL A 172 -6.00 -18.59 24.75
N GLU A 173 -4.83 -19.16 24.51
CA GLU A 173 -3.83 -18.57 23.64
C GLU A 173 -4.02 -19.03 22.18
N LEU A 174 -4.22 -18.07 21.28
CA LEU A 174 -4.42 -18.30 19.86
C LEU A 174 -3.15 -17.94 19.08
N TYR A 175 -2.77 -18.80 18.14
CA TYR A 175 -1.55 -18.66 17.33
C TYR A 175 -1.81 -18.78 15.82
N GLN A 176 -2.94 -19.37 15.41
CA GLN A 176 -3.27 -19.58 14.00
C GLN A 176 -3.95 -18.34 13.40
N ALA A 177 -3.59 -17.97 12.17
CA ALA A 177 -4.09 -16.76 11.51
C ALA A 177 -5.62 -16.71 11.46
N GLU A 178 -6.24 -17.83 11.13
CA GLU A 178 -7.69 -17.97 11.00
C GLU A 178 -8.38 -17.73 12.34
N GLN A 179 -7.85 -18.30 13.43
CA GLN A 179 -8.36 -18.11 14.79
C GLN A 179 -8.19 -16.67 15.27
N LEU A 180 -7.04 -16.03 14.96
CA LEU A 180 -6.80 -14.63 15.30
C LEU A 180 -7.80 -13.71 14.60
N VAL A 181 -8.11 -13.97 13.32
CA VAL A 181 -9.09 -13.20 12.55
C VAL A 181 -10.49 -13.38 13.14
N GLU A 182 -10.88 -14.62 13.44
CA GLU A 182 -12.20 -14.92 14.00
C GLU A 182 -12.40 -14.25 15.37
N GLU A 183 -11.41 -14.32 16.26
CA GLU A 183 -11.46 -13.66 17.58
C GLU A 183 -11.61 -12.14 17.46
N VAL A 184 -10.81 -11.51 16.59
CA VAL A 184 -10.90 -10.05 16.36
C VAL A 184 -12.27 -9.66 15.79
N LEU A 185 -12.78 -10.42 14.82
CA LEU A 185 -14.11 -10.17 14.26
C LEU A 185 -15.21 -10.36 15.30
N GLY A 186 -15.13 -11.40 16.12
CA GLY A 186 -16.06 -11.67 17.22
C GLY A 186 -16.08 -10.52 18.23
N TYR A 187 -14.90 -10.08 18.66
CA TYR A 187 -14.75 -8.94 19.56
C TYR A 187 -15.41 -7.67 19.01
N TYR A 188 -15.11 -7.29 17.76
CA TYR A 188 -15.68 -6.06 17.17
C TYR A 188 -17.17 -6.18 16.88
N LYS A 189 -17.68 -7.36 16.50
CA LYS A 189 -19.13 -7.60 16.38
C LYS A 189 -19.82 -7.37 17.72
N LYS A 190 -19.28 -7.95 18.79
CA LYS A 190 -19.81 -7.77 20.16
C LYS A 190 -19.72 -6.31 20.61
N LEU A 191 -18.63 -5.61 20.30
CA LEU A 191 -18.42 -4.21 20.66
C LEU A 191 -19.39 -3.27 19.91
N LEU A 192 -19.56 -3.46 18.61
CA LEU A 192 -20.50 -2.69 17.79
C LEU A 192 -21.96 -3.05 18.09
N GLY A 193 -22.18 -4.19 18.74
CA GLY A 193 -23.48 -4.70 19.15
C GLY A 193 -24.18 -5.47 18.04
N GLU A 194 -25.31 -6.05 18.42
CA GLU A 194 -26.23 -6.71 17.50
C GLU A 194 -27.46 -5.83 17.29
N VAL A 195 -28.09 -5.95 16.11
CA VAL A 195 -29.34 -5.24 15.83
C VAL A 195 -30.42 -5.81 16.75
N ASN A 196 -30.84 -5.03 17.75
CA ASN A 196 -31.98 -5.38 18.58
C ASN A 196 -33.27 -4.98 17.85
N MET A 197 -33.91 -5.95 17.21
CA MET A 197 -35.17 -5.77 16.47
C MET A 197 -36.35 -5.33 17.36
N GLU A 198 -36.24 -5.48 18.69
CA GLU A 198 -37.25 -5.03 19.66
C GLU A 198 -37.11 -3.54 19.98
N ILE A 199 -35.94 -2.95 19.73
CA ILE A 199 -35.64 -1.54 19.98
C ILE A 199 -35.69 -0.80 18.64
N ASN A 200 -36.86 -0.22 18.33
CA ASN A 200 -37.06 0.64 17.18
C ASN A 200 -37.59 2.01 17.63
N PRO A 201 -36.75 2.85 18.25
CA PRO A 201 -37.19 4.13 18.80
C PRO A 201 -37.65 5.04 17.66
N SER A 202 -38.82 5.63 17.85
CA SER A 202 -39.29 6.75 17.06
C SER A 202 -38.34 7.94 17.18
N ARG A 203 -38.38 8.85 16.20
CA ARG A 203 -37.59 10.08 16.24
C ARG A 203 -37.90 10.88 17.50
N GLU A 204 -39.16 10.93 17.90
CA GLU A 204 -39.65 11.63 19.09
C GLU A 204 -39.03 11.06 20.38
N GLU A 205 -38.88 9.74 20.49
CA GLU A 205 -38.23 9.09 21.64
C GLU A 205 -36.74 9.40 21.70
N VAL A 206 -36.04 9.36 20.56
CA VAL A 206 -34.63 9.79 20.49
C VAL A 206 -34.50 11.26 20.86
N ASP A 207 -35.45 12.08 20.42
CA ASP A 207 -35.40 13.52 20.64
C ASP A 207 -35.59 13.92 22.11
N GLN A 208 -36.32 13.11 22.88
CA GLN A 208 -36.47 13.27 24.33
C GLN A 208 -35.20 12.86 25.11
N LEU A 209 -34.39 11.95 24.55
CA LEU A 209 -33.15 11.46 25.17
C LEU A 209 -31.96 12.40 24.93
N VAL A 210 -31.89 13.02 23.75
CA VAL A 210 -30.79 13.91 23.36
C VAL A 210 -31.07 15.35 23.85
N ARG A 211 -30.52 15.69 25.02
CA ARG A 211 -30.71 17.00 25.67
C ARG A 211 -29.86 18.13 25.09
N GLN A 212 -28.68 17.81 24.53
CA GLN A 212 -27.80 18.79 23.93
C GLN A 212 -28.02 18.82 22.42
N ARG A 213 -28.37 20.00 21.90
CA ARG A 213 -28.57 20.24 20.47
C ARG A 213 -27.54 21.24 19.98
N LEU A 214 -27.14 21.05 18.72
CA LEU A 214 -26.37 22.06 18.02
C LEU A 214 -27.24 23.32 17.88
N PRO A 215 -26.66 24.52 18.05
CA PRO A 215 -27.37 25.76 17.83
C PRO A 215 -27.75 25.91 16.35
N ASP A 216 -28.85 26.63 16.08
CA ASP A 216 -29.47 26.70 14.75
C ASP A 216 -28.51 27.13 13.63
N HIS A 217 -27.52 27.97 13.94
CA HIS A 217 -26.52 28.41 12.97
C HIS A 217 -25.54 27.30 12.56
N GLU A 218 -25.19 26.39 13.46
CA GLU A 218 -24.37 25.21 13.14
C GLU A 218 -25.18 24.16 12.40
N CYS A 219 -26.45 23.95 12.79
CA CYS A 219 -27.39 23.14 12.04
C CYS A 219 -27.54 23.66 10.60
N ALA A 220 -27.74 24.97 10.42
CA ALA A 220 -27.83 25.59 9.10
C ALA A 220 -26.56 25.37 8.28
N ASN A 221 -25.38 25.34 8.91
CA ASN A 221 -24.12 25.02 8.21
C ASN A 221 -24.05 23.56 7.75
N LEU A 222 -24.55 22.60 8.54
CA LEU A 222 -24.52 21.17 8.20
C LEU A 222 -25.46 20.78 7.06
N VAL A 223 -26.48 21.60 6.78
CA VAL A 223 -27.48 21.37 5.72
C VAL A 223 -27.20 22.23 4.48
N LYS A 224 -26.10 23.00 4.47
CA LYS A 224 -25.68 23.74 3.26
C LYS A 224 -25.38 22.76 2.13
N GLU A 225 -25.63 23.24 0.92
CA GLU A 225 -25.27 22.51 -0.28
C GLU A 225 -23.74 22.38 -0.37
N ILE A 226 -23.26 21.17 -0.59
CA ILE A 226 -21.84 20.89 -0.77
C ILE A 226 -21.45 21.32 -2.18
N THR A 227 -20.57 22.31 -2.28
CA THR A 227 -20.13 22.87 -3.57
C THR A 227 -18.99 22.06 -4.19
N ALA A 228 -18.82 22.15 -5.51
CA ALA A 228 -17.69 21.53 -6.19
C ALA A 228 -16.34 22.11 -5.73
N GLU A 229 -16.33 23.42 -5.44
CA GLU A 229 -15.18 24.14 -4.89
C GLU A 229 -14.81 23.62 -3.49
N GLU A 230 -15.80 23.37 -2.64
CA GLU A 230 -15.57 22.77 -1.31
C GLU A 230 -15.00 21.37 -1.42
N ILE A 231 -15.59 20.50 -2.27
CA ILE A 231 -15.08 19.15 -2.52
C ILE A 231 -13.62 19.23 -2.99
N ARG A 232 -13.33 20.10 -3.96
CA ARG A 232 -11.97 20.30 -4.47
C ARG A 232 -11.04 20.78 -3.35
N SER A 233 -11.41 21.82 -2.62
CA SER A 233 -10.58 22.36 -1.54
C SER A 233 -10.25 21.30 -0.50
N VAL A 234 -11.23 20.50 -0.08
CA VAL A 234 -11.03 19.43 0.90
C VAL A 234 -10.10 18.35 0.34
N VAL A 235 -10.38 17.83 -0.87
CA VAL A 235 -9.57 16.77 -1.48
C VAL A 235 -8.12 17.20 -1.65
N PHE A 236 -7.85 18.41 -2.14
CA PHE A 236 -6.48 18.90 -2.35
C PHE A 236 -5.78 19.34 -1.05
N SER A 237 -6.52 19.54 0.05
CA SER A 237 -5.93 19.80 1.37
C SER A 237 -5.47 18.53 2.10
N LEU A 238 -5.87 17.36 1.61
CA LEU A 238 -5.42 16.08 2.15
C LEU A 238 -3.93 15.90 1.91
N ASN A 239 -3.25 15.26 2.86
CA ASN A 239 -1.83 15.02 2.73
C ASN A 239 -1.61 13.75 1.89
N PRO A 240 -0.98 13.85 0.70
CA PRO A 240 -0.79 12.72 -0.23
C PRO A 240 0.01 11.57 0.37
N GLN A 241 0.78 11.82 1.43
CA GLN A 241 1.61 10.81 2.09
C GLN A 241 0.91 10.12 3.28
N LYS A 242 -0.38 10.40 3.52
CA LYS A 242 -1.13 9.73 4.59
C LYS A 242 -1.34 8.25 4.28
N ALA A 243 -1.58 7.50 5.35
CA ALA A 243 -1.83 6.08 5.25
C ALA A 243 -3.04 5.81 4.35
N PRO A 244 -2.94 4.88 3.39
CA PRO A 244 -4.06 4.57 2.53
C PRO A 244 -5.21 3.98 3.33
N GLY A 245 -6.43 4.28 2.88
CA GLY A 245 -7.66 3.72 3.42
C GLY A 245 -7.80 2.21 3.12
N PRO A 246 -8.94 1.61 3.47
CA PRO A 246 -9.22 0.20 3.16
C PRO A 246 -9.26 -0.10 1.66
N ASP A 247 -9.48 0.91 0.82
CA ASP A 247 -9.42 0.82 -0.64
C ASP A 247 -7.99 0.63 -1.17
N GLY A 248 -7.00 1.18 -0.45
CA GLY A 248 -5.57 1.09 -0.72
C GLY A 248 -5.00 2.31 -1.45
N PHE A 249 -5.76 3.38 -1.65
CA PHE A 249 -5.30 4.61 -2.29
C PHE A 249 -4.85 5.64 -1.23
N SER A 250 -3.81 6.41 -1.55
CA SER A 250 -3.43 7.57 -0.73
C SER A 250 -4.50 8.66 -0.82
N ALA A 251 -4.63 9.43 0.26
CA ALA A 251 -5.60 10.50 0.41
C ALA A 251 -5.15 11.80 -0.27
#